data_AF-A0A197SUN1-F1
#
_entry.id   AF-A0A197SUN1-F1
#
_cell.length_a   1.000
_cell.length_b   1.000
_cell.length_c   1.000
_cell.angle_alpha   90.00
_cell.angle_beta   90.00
_cell.angle_gamma   90.00
#
_symmetry.space_group_name_H-M   'P 1'
#
loop_
_entity.id
_entity.type
_entity.pdbx_description
1 polymer ?
#
loop_
_entity_poly.entity_id
_entity_poly.type
_entity_poly.pdbx_seq_one_letter_code
_entity_poly.pdbx_strand_id
1 'polypeptide(L)' 'MNRITTSAAVGVGAPGIVVASSGNHGASAAAFAARAGLRCVVFAGPDMPPAVDAFLNAYGAVVLPVCDVSA' A
#
# COMPACT_ATOMS: atom_id res chain seq x y z
N MET A 1 6.22 -2.99 10.81
CA MET A 1 6.82 -3.83 9.75
C MET A 1 7.20 -3.04 8.50
N ASN A 2 6.33 -2.18 7.96
CA ASN A 2 6.55 -1.47 6.69
C ASN A 2 7.91 -0.76 6.53
N ARG A 3 8.46 -0.15 7.59
CA ARG A 3 9.82 0.43 7.55
C ARG A 3 10.90 -0.60 7.22
N ILE A 4 10.83 -1.79 7.81
CA ILE A 4 11.79 -2.88 7.60
C ILE A 4 11.64 -3.43 6.18
N THR A 5 10.40 -3.72 5.76
CA THR A 5 10.10 -4.21 4.40
C THR A 5 10.58 -3.22 3.34
N THR A 6 10.31 -1.93 3.52
CA THR A 6 10.74 -0.87 2.60
C THR A 6 12.26 -0.75 2.57
N SER A 7 12.93 -0.81 3.72
CA SER A 7 14.40 -0.79 3.77
C SER A 7 15.02 -1.99 3.05
N ALA A 8 14.43 -3.18 3.19
CA ALA A 8 14.88 -4.37 2.48
C ALA A 8 14.66 -4.22 0.97
N ALA A 9 13.49 -3.71 0.54
CA ALA A 9 13.18 -3.45 -0.85
C ALA A 9 14.19 -2.49 -1.50
N VAL A 10 14.56 -1.40 -0.81
CA VAL A 10 15.63 -0.51 -1.26
C VAL A 10 16.97 -1.24 -1.34
N GLY A 11 17.31 -2.02 -0.32
CA GLY A 11 18.59 -2.74 -0.26
C GLY A 11 18.80 -3.75 -1.39
N VAL A 12 17.72 -4.34 -1.93
CA VAL A 12 17.78 -5.30 -3.05
C VAL A 12 17.46 -4.66 -4.41
N GLY A 13 17.23 -3.34 -4.48
CA GLY A 13 16.88 -2.65 -5.72
C GLY A 13 15.50 -3.05 -6.27
N ALA A 14 14.55 -3.39 -5.39
CA ALA A 14 13.19 -3.76 -5.79
C ALA A 14 12.46 -2.60 -6.48
N PRO A 15 11.58 -2.87 -7.46
CA PRO A 15 10.87 -1.83 -8.19
C PRO A 15 9.72 -1.18 -7.40
N GLY A 16 9.32 -1.76 -6.27
CA GLY A 16 8.20 -1.27 -5.46
C GLY A 16 7.73 -2.22 -4.36
N ILE A 17 6.67 -1.81 -3.66
CA ILE A 17 6.00 -2.54 -2.60
C ILE A 17 4.58 -2.93 -3.06
N VAL A 18 4.16 -4.15 -2.72
CA VAL A 18 2.79 -4.62 -2.94
C VAL A 18 2.23 -5.10 -1.61
N VAL A 19 0.99 -4.74 -1.29
CA VAL A 19 0.31 -5.18 -0.06
C VAL A 19 -1.18 -5.39 -0.29
N ALA A 20 -1.78 -6.36 0.40
CA ALA A 20 -3.22 -6.54 0.48
C ALA A 20 -3.72 -6.09 1.86
N SER A 21 -4.35 -4.91 1.92
CA SER A 21 -4.89 -4.35 3.16
C SER A 21 -5.81 -3.15 2.88
N SER A 22 -7.01 -3.17 3.45
CA SER A 22 -7.95 -2.03 3.43
C SER A 22 -7.79 -1.10 4.65
N GLY A 23 -6.74 -1.27 5.46
CA GLY A 23 -6.58 -0.57 6.74
C GLY A 23 -5.26 0.20 6.88
N ASN A 24 -4.94 0.57 8.12
CA ASN A 24 -3.73 1.35 8.45
C ASN A 24 -2.43 0.71 7.95
N HIS A 25 -2.38 -0.62 7.81
CA HIS A 25 -1.20 -1.28 7.25
C HIS A 25 -0.95 -0.87 5.80
N GLY A 26 -2.00 -0.82 4.96
CA GLY A 26 -1.93 -0.37 3.57
C GLY A 26 -1.51 1.10 3.47
N ALA A 27 -2.16 1.99 4.23
CA ALA A 27 -1.78 3.41 4.30
C ALA A 27 -0.32 3.60 4.74
N SER A 28 0.12 2.84 5.75
CA SER A 28 1.50 2.89 6.21
C SER A 28 2.49 2.37 5.15
N ALA A 29 2.14 1.32 4.41
CA ALA A 29 2.99 0.79 3.34
C ALA A 29 3.17 1.82 2.23
N ALA A 30 2.09 2.47 1.81
CA ALA A 30 2.12 3.58 0.85
C ALA A 30 2.99 4.75 1.34
N ALA A 31 2.84 5.17 2.60
CA ALA A 31 3.64 6.26 3.18
C ALA A 31 5.14 5.95 3.18
N PHE A 32 5.53 4.74 3.60
CA PHE A 32 6.94 4.34 3.63
C PHE A 32 7.52 4.17 2.23
N ALA A 33 6.76 3.59 1.29
CA ALA A 33 7.17 3.45 -0.10
C ALA A 33 7.38 4.83 -0.76
N ALA A 34 6.41 5.74 -0.61
CA ALA A 34 6.50 7.10 -1.14
C ALA A 34 7.72 7.84 -0.59
N ARG A 35 7.97 7.75 0.73
CA ARG A 35 9.17 8.34 1.35
C ARG A 35 10.48 7.77 0.79
N ALA A 36 10.50 6.49 0.41
CA ALA A 36 11.66 5.83 -0.17
C ALA A 36 11.78 6.01 -1.69
N GLY A 37 10.86 6.73 -2.33
CA GLY A 37 10.81 6.86 -3.79
C GLY A 37 10.42 5.58 -4.53
N LEU A 38 9.81 4.62 -3.81
CA LEU A 38 9.35 3.35 -4.37
C LEU A 38 7.87 3.43 -4.77
N ARG A 39 7.50 2.70 -5.83
CA ARG A 39 6.09 2.51 -6.20
C ARG A 39 5.37 1.68 -5.14
N CYS A 40 4.08 1.93 -4.93
CA CYS A 40 3.24 1.13 -4.05
C CYS A 40 1.95 0.71 -4.73
N VAL A 41 1.64 -0.59 -4.67
CA VAL A 41 0.35 -1.15 -5.10
C VAL A 41 -0.38 -1.70 -3.88
N VAL A 42 -1.63 -1.29 -3.69
CA VAL A 42 -2.47 -1.70 -2.57
C VAL A 42 -3.71 -2.40 -3.08
N PHE A 43 -3.82 -3.70 -2.79
CA PHE A 43 -5.06 -4.43 -2.96
C PHE A 43 -5.97 -4.17 -1.77
N ALA A 44 -7.20 -3.75 -2.02
CA ALA A 44 -8.13 -3.42 -0.96
C ALA A 44 -9.54 -3.91 -1.27
N GLY A 45 -10.20 -4.43 -0.25
CA GLY A 45 -11.61 -4.79 -0.27
C GLY A 45 -12.55 -3.58 -0.31
N PRO A 46 -13.85 -3.81 -0.53
CA PRO A 46 -14.85 -2.76 -0.77
C PRO A 46 -15.05 -1.82 0.43
N ASP A 47 -14.87 -2.32 1.66
CA ASP A 47 -15.15 -1.56 2.89
C ASP A 47 -13.95 -0.73 3.41
N MET A 48 -13.11 -0.22 2.50
CA MET A 48 -12.00 0.63 2.88
C MET A 48 -12.51 1.94 3.52
N PRO A 49 -12.02 2.34 4.72
CA PRO A 49 -12.39 3.62 5.31
C PRO A 49 -11.96 4.80 4.41
N PRO A 50 -12.80 5.85 4.24
CA PRO A 50 -12.46 7.00 3.39
C PRO A 50 -11.14 7.70 3.75
N ALA A 51 -10.77 7.69 5.03
CA ALA A 51 -9.48 8.25 5.47
C ALA A 51 -8.30 7.45 4.93
N VAL A 52 -8.40 6.12 4.87
CA VAL A 52 -7.36 5.25 4.29
C VAL A 52 -7.24 5.52 2.80
N ASP A 53 -8.36 5.63 2.09
CA ASP A 53 -8.38 5.97 0.67
C ASP A 53 -7.71 7.34 0.40
N ALA A 54 -8.06 8.36 1.19
CA ALA A 54 -7.43 9.68 1.09
C ALA A 54 -5.91 9.63 1.28
N PHE A 55 -5.41 8.84 2.25
CA PHE A 55 -3.98 8.66 2.45
C PHE A 55 -3.31 7.95 1.28
N LEU A 56 -3.89 6.86 0.77
CA LEU A 56 -3.35 6.11 -0.36
C LEU A 56 -3.21 7.00 -1.60
N ASN A 57 -4.24 7.78 -1.91
CA ASN A 57 -4.21 8.75 -3.01
C ASN A 57 -3.16 9.84 -2.77
N ALA A 58 -3.09 10.42 -1.57
CA ALA A 58 -2.10 11.45 -1.24
C ALA A 58 -0.64 10.97 -1.34
N TYR A 59 -0.40 9.68 -1.07
CA TYR A 59 0.93 9.06 -1.19
C TYR A 59 1.23 8.54 -2.60
N GLY A 60 0.30 8.67 -3.56
CA GLY A 60 0.48 8.21 -4.94
C GLY A 60 0.51 6.69 -5.08
N ALA A 61 -0.15 5.95 -4.18
CA ALA A 61 -0.29 4.51 -4.31
C ALA A 61 -1.28 4.16 -5.44
N VAL A 62 -1.02 3.05 -6.13
CA VAL A 62 -2.00 2.46 -7.05
C VAL A 62 -2.91 1.55 -6.23
N VAL A 63 -4.19 1.91 -6.14
CA VAL A 63 -5.20 1.12 -5.43
C VAL A 63 -5.90 0.18 -6.40
N LEU A 64 -5.83 -1.12 -6.14
CA LEU A 64 -6.52 -2.16 -6.90
C LEU A 64 -7.66 -2.71 -6.03
N PRO A 65 -8.93 -2.38 -6.36
CA PRO A 65 -10.06 -2.91 -5.64
C PRO A 65 -10.18 -4.42 -5.88
N VAL A 66 -10.50 -5.16 -4.81
CA VAL A 66 -10.75 -6.60 -4.85
C VAL A 66 -12.16 -6.85 -4.35
N CYS A 67 -13.00 -7.50 -5.17
CA CYS A 67 -14.33 -7.92 -4.73
C CYS A 67 -14.22 -9.17 -3.84
N ASP A 68 -15.09 -9.26 -2.83
CA ASP A 68 -15.27 -10.50 -2.09
C ASP A 68 -15.84 -11.58 -3.02
N VAL A 69 -15.18 -12.74 -3.06
CA VAL A 69 -15.68 -13.94 -3.74
C VAL A 69 -16.38 -14.80 -2.70
N SER A 70 -17.46 -14.25 -2.13
CA SER A 70 -18.44 -15.04 -1.38
C SER A 70 -19.76 -14.91 -2.13
N ALA A 71 -19.94 -15.79 -3.11
CA ALA A 71 -21.21 -16.04 -3.79
C ALA A 71 -21.99 -17.12 -3.03
#